data_AF-A0A9D1FZB0-F1
#
_entry.id   AF-A0A9D1FZB0-F1
#
_cell.length_a   1.000
_cell.length_b   1.000
_cell.length_c   1.000
_cell.angle_alpha   90.00
_cell.angle_beta   90.00
_cell.angle_gamma   90.00
#
_symmetry.space_group_name_H-M   'P 1'
#
loop_
_entity.id
_entity.type
_entity.pdbx_description
1 polymer ?
#
loop_
_entity_poly.entity_id
_entity_poly.type
_entity_poly.pdbx_seq_one_letter_code
_entity_poly.pdbx_strand_id
1 'polypeptide(L)'
;MEKSGREPYFLMCERRWVFHVLIVVAGIFGAYTYLLRGNVFCNAQTGNVVLMGLALGSGEWGEAVYYLIPIFAYLMGAFLSELAPNPVKRRLPIRWDTLLIAIEMLVSLALGFVPLSAPVQISQVAINFIASMQYNTFRQAEGIPMATTFATNHIRQIGVGLAKAVRHLRTGDRSHRTKLLQHFEMLL
;
A
#
# COMPACT_ATOMS: atom_id res chain seq x y z
N MET A 1 -21.71 37.91 -5.08
CA MET A 1 -22.28 37.01 -6.11
C MET A 1 -21.52 35.69 -6.05
N GLU A 2 -22.28 34.62 -5.78
CA GLU A 2 -21.98 33.18 -5.74
C GLU A 2 -20.53 32.71 -5.62
N LYS A 3 -20.17 32.22 -4.42
CA LYS A 3 -19.25 31.08 -4.31
C LYS A 3 -19.95 29.90 -4.99
N SER A 4 -19.61 29.63 -6.24
CA SER A 4 -20.03 28.43 -6.99
C SER A 4 -19.79 27.19 -6.12
N GLY A 5 -20.88 26.64 -5.57
CA GLY A 5 -20.90 25.48 -4.70
C GLY A 5 -20.70 24.17 -5.46
N ARG A 6 -19.66 24.09 -6.29
CA ARG A 6 -19.23 22.80 -6.84
C ARG A 6 -18.45 22.08 -5.76
N GLU A 7 -19.04 21.02 -5.22
CA GLU A 7 -18.30 20.00 -4.47
C GLU A 7 -17.02 19.65 -5.24
N PRO A 8 -15.85 19.58 -4.57
CA PRO A 8 -14.62 19.20 -5.24
C PRO A 8 -14.78 17.83 -5.90
N TYR A 9 -14.59 17.80 -7.23
CA TYR A 9 -14.68 16.57 -8.00
C TYR A 9 -13.43 15.71 -7.76
N PHE A 10 -13.60 14.61 -7.04
CA PHE A 10 -12.56 13.61 -6.83
C PHE A 10 -12.72 12.42 -7.76
N LEU A 11 -11.60 11.93 -8.27
CA LEU A 11 -11.56 10.70 -9.07
C LEU A 11 -12.01 9.50 -8.24
N MET A 12 -12.58 8.47 -8.88
CA MET A 12 -12.99 7.25 -8.17
C MET A 12 -11.83 6.59 -7.40
N CYS A 13 -10.64 6.56 -8.00
CA CYS A 13 -9.43 6.04 -7.36
C CYS A 13 -8.95 6.84 -6.15
N GLU A 14 -9.45 8.06 -5.93
CA GLU A 14 -9.11 8.92 -4.79
C GLU A 14 -10.20 8.91 -3.72
N ARG A 15 -11.30 8.16 -3.92
CA ARG A 15 -12.38 8.08 -2.93
C ARG A 15 -11.90 7.34 -1.70
N ARG A 16 -12.24 7.84 -0.52
CA ARG A 16 -11.80 7.25 0.76
C ARG A 16 -12.20 5.79 0.91
N TRP A 17 -13.42 5.42 0.50
CA TRP A 17 -13.88 4.03 0.60
C TRP A 17 -13.01 3.06 -0.22
N VAL A 18 -12.45 3.51 -1.36
CA VAL A 18 -11.49 2.71 -2.14
C VAL A 18 -10.22 2.51 -1.32
N PHE A 19 -9.70 3.56 -0.69
CA PHE A 19 -8.53 3.47 0.19
C PHE A 19 -8.77 2.55 1.39
N HIS A 20 -9.94 2.60 2.04
CA HIS A 20 -10.26 1.68 3.13
C HIS A 20 -10.22 0.21 2.67
N VAL A 21 -10.84 -0.11 1.53
CA VAL A 21 -10.80 -1.48 0.98
C VAL A 21 -9.36 -1.90 0.66
N LEU A 22 -8.61 -1.03 -0.01
CA LEU A 22 -7.21 -1.29 -0.36
C LEU A 22 -6.31 -1.51 0.87
N ILE A 23 -6.53 -0.77 1.95
CA ILE A 23 -5.80 -0.93 3.22
C ILE A 23 -6.15 -2.25 3.90
N VAL A 24 -7.44 -2.62 3.95
CA VAL A 24 -7.87 -3.90 4.52
C VAL A 24 -7.26 -5.06 3.74
N VAL A 25 -7.33 -5.02 2.41
CA VAL A 25 -6.73 -6.04 1.53
C VAL A 25 -5.22 -6.12 1.73
N ALA A 26 -4.52 -4.98 1.79
CA ALA A 26 -3.09 -4.95 2.09
C ALA A 26 -2.77 -5.58 3.47
N GLY A 27 -3.59 -5.32 4.49
CA GLY A 27 -3.45 -5.97 5.80
C GLY A 27 -3.58 -7.50 5.71
N ILE A 28 -4.59 -7.98 4.98
CA ILE A 28 -4.82 -9.41 4.74
C ILE A 28 -3.62 -10.03 4.00
N PHE A 29 -3.11 -9.39 2.95
CA PHE A 29 -1.93 -9.86 2.24
C PHE A 29 -0.72 -9.97 3.16
N GLY A 30 -0.47 -8.97 4.00
CA GLY A 30 0.63 -9.00 4.97
C GLY A 30 0.51 -10.16 5.95
N ALA A 31 -0.68 -10.37 6.53
CA ALA A 31 -0.93 -11.49 7.45
C ALA A 31 -0.78 -12.84 6.74
N TYR A 32 -1.34 -12.97 5.53
CA TYR A 32 -1.28 -14.18 4.73
C TYR A 32 0.16 -14.54 4.33
N THR A 33 0.95 -13.59 3.84
CA THR A 33 2.33 -13.88 3.42
C THR A 33 3.21 -14.22 4.61
N TYR A 34 3.00 -13.57 5.75
CA TYR A 34 3.79 -13.83 6.94
C TYR A 34 3.41 -15.16 7.59
N LEU A 35 2.13 -15.37 7.93
CA LEU A 35 1.69 -16.53 8.71
C LEU A 35 1.61 -17.82 7.90
N LEU A 36 1.22 -17.75 6.62
CA LEU A 36 0.88 -18.93 5.83
C LEU A 36 1.82 -19.18 4.65
N ARG A 37 2.71 -18.24 4.32
CA ARG A 37 3.61 -18.33 3.16
C ARG A 37 5.02 -17.88 3.49
N GLY A 38 5.62 -18.47 4.52
CA GLY A 38 7.07 -18.44 4.71
C GLY A 38 7.65 -17.15 5.30
N ASN A 39 6.92 -16.51 6.23
CA ASN A 39 7.42 -15.46 7.13
C ASN A 39 7.97 -14.19 6.46
N VAL A 40 7.43 -13.83 5.29
CA VAL A 40 7.82 -12.61 4.56
C VAL A 40 6.74 -11.54 4.69
N PHE A 41 7.16 -10.29 4.90
CA PHE A 41 6.26 -9.14 4.91
C PHE A 41 6.11 -8.52 3.52
N CYS A 42 4.99 -8.73 2.83
CA CYS A 42 4.80 -8.16 1.49
C CYS A 42 4.77 -6.62 1.48
N ASN A 43 4.21 -6.02 2.55
CA ASN A 43 4.00 -4.59 2.69
C ASN A 43 5.07 -3.89 3.55
N ALA A 44 6.02 -4.63 4.13
CA ALA A 44 7.05 -4.06 5.00
C ALA A 44 8.44 -4.56 4.59
N GLN A 45 8.93 -4.09 3.44
CA GLN A 45 10.25 -4.48 2.94
C GLN A 45 11.39 -4.15 3.91
N THR A 46 11.27 -3.08 4.70
CA THR A 46 12.20 -2.80 5.81
C THR A 46 12.28 -3.98 6.80
N GLY A 47 11.16 -4.66 7.09
CA GLY A 47 11.13 -5.86 7.91
C GLY A 47 11.90 -7.01 7.27
N ASN A 48 11.70 -7.25 5.97
CA ASN A 48 12.46 -8.26 5.24
C ASN A 48 13.98 -7.96 5.22
N VAL A 49 14.36 -6.68 5.11
CA VAL A 49 15.77 -6.25 5.21
C VAL A 49 16.34 -6.51 6.61
N VAL A 50 15.56 -6.28 7.67
CA VAL A 50 15.98 -6.60 9.04
C VAL A 50 16.16 -8.11 9.20
N LEU A 51 15.21 -8.93 8.75
CA LEU A 51 15.32 -10.40 8.80
C LEU A 51 16.52 -10.91 8.01
N MET A 52 16.76 -10.35 6.82
CA MET A 52 17.96 -10.62 6.03
C MET A 52 19.24 -10.27 6.80
N GLY A 53 19.29 -9.12 7.47
CA GLY A 53 20.42 -8.70 8.29
C GLY A 53 20.69 -9.63 9.48
N LEU A 54 19.63 -10.14 10.11
CA LEU A 54 19.74 -11.16 11.16
C LEU A 54 20.32 -12.46 10.61
N ALA A 55 19.82 -12.96 9.48
CA ALA A 55 20.34 -14.17 8.83
C ALA A 55 21.82 -14.02 8.45
N LEU A 56 22.21 -12.87 7.89
CA LEU A 56 23.61 -12.55 7.61
C LEU A 56 24.48 -12.55 8.86
N GLY A 57 24.00 -11.94 9.96
CA GLY A 57 24.71 -11.90 11.23
C GLY A 57 24.89 -13.29 11.87
N SER A 58 23.95 -14.20 11.64
CA SER A 58 24.00 -15.59 12.11
C SER A 58 24.80 -16.53 11.18
N GLY A 59 25.30 -16.04 10.05
CA GLY A 59 26.00 -16.85 9.05
C GLY A 59 25.08 -17.72 8.18
N GLU A 60 23.77 -17.48 8.20
CA GLU A 60 22.75 -18.20 7.44
C GLU A 60 22.57 -17.60 6.04
N TRP A 61 23.62 -17.72 5.21
CA TRP A 61 23.69 -17.10 3.87
C TRP A 61 22.51 -17.46 2.95
N GLY A 62 22.01 -18.70 3.04
CA GLY A 62 20.87 -19.16 2.24
C GLY A 62 19.58 -18.40 2.56
N GLU A 63 19.31 -18.20 3.85
CA GLU A 63 18.13 -17.43 4.30
C GLU A 63 18.30 -15.94 3.98
N ALA A 64 19.51 -15.39 4.09
CA ALA A 64 19.77 -14.02 3.67
C ALA A 64 19.45 -13.79 2.18
N VAL A 65 19.90 -14.69 1.30
CA VAL A 65 19.59 -14.63 -0.15
C VAL A 65 18.10 -14.82 -0.42
N TYR A 66 17.42 -15.64 0.38
CA TYR A 66 15.98 -15.87 0.25
C TYR A 66 15.16 -14.57 0.38
N TYR A 67 15.53 -13.66 1.29
CA TYR A 67 14.84 -12.36 1.42
C TYR A 67 15.06 -11.40 0.23
N LEU A 68 16.04 -11.64 -0.64
CA LEU A 68 16.21 -10.84 -1.87
C LEU A 68 15.07 -11.07 -2.87
N ILE A 69 14.44 -12.26 -2.86
CA ILE A 69 13.35 -12.61 -3.77
C ILE A 69 12.14 -11.66 -3.60
N PRO A 70 11.54 -11.51 -2.40
CA PRO A 70 10.42 -10.59 -2.21
C PRO A 70 10.82 -9.13 -2.38
N ILE A 71 12.04 -8.73 -1.98
CA ILE A 71 12.55 -7.37 -2.17
C ILE A 71 12.62 -7.03 -3.65
N PHE A 72 13.17 -7.93 -4.47
CA PHE A 72 13.27 -7.74 -5.91
C PHE A 72 11.88 -7.72 -6.57
N ALA A 73 10.98 -8.63 -6.18
CA ALA A 73 9.60 -8.62 -6.67
C ALA A 73 8.90 -7.28 -6.37
N TYR A 74 9.07 -6.75 -5.16
CA TYR A 74 8.54 -5.44 -4.77
C TYR A 74 9.15 -4.31 -5.61
N LEU A 75 10.47 -4.33 -5.83
CA LEU A 75 11.16 -3.34 -6.66
C LEU A 75 10.64 -3.35 -8.10
N MET A 76 10.48 -4.54 -8.69
CA MET A 76 9.92 -4.71 -10.04
C MET A 76 8.47 -4.24 -10.14
N GLY A 77 7.66 -4.45 -9.11
CA GLY A 77 6.29 -3.93 -9.05
C GLY A 77 6.26 -2.41 -9.10
N ALA A 78 7.09 -1.73 -8.30
CA ALA A 78 7.21 -0.28 -8.31
C ALA A 78 7.66 0.21 -9.69
N PHE A 79 8.71 -0.40 -10.25
CA PHE A 79 9.24 -0.05 -11.56
C PHE A 79 8.19 -0.17 -12.66
N LEU A 80 7.47 -1.29 -12.73
CA LEU A 80 6.46 -1.50 -13.77
C LEU A 80 5.23 -0.60 -13.59
N SER A 81 4.81 -0.34 -12.35
CA SER A 81 3.69 0.58 -12.10
C SER A 81 3.98 2.03 -12.50
N GLU A 82 5.25 2.43 -12.58
CA GLU A 82 5.65 3.75 -13.07
C GLU A 82 5.65 3.80 -14.62
N LEU A 83 6.03 2.71 -15.28
CA LEU A 83 6.11 2.64 -16.75
C LEU A 83 4.76 2.34 -17.44
N ALA A 84 3.92 1.52 -16.82
CA ALA A 84 2.70 0.98 -17.43
C ALA A 84 1.56 1.98 -17.70
N PRO A 85 1.35 3.08 -16.94
CA PRO A 85 0.21 3.99 -17.18
C PRO A 85 0.20 4.61 -18.57
N ASN A 86 1.38 4.98 -19.09
CA ASN A 86 1.54 5.66 -20.38
C ASN A 86 1.13 4.81 -21.59
N PRO A 87 1.64 3.57 -21.78
CA PRO A 87 1.22 2.71 -22.88
C PRO A 87 -0.24 2.27 -22.74
N VAL A 88 -0.74 2.03 -21.53
CA VAL A 88 -2.14 1.63 -21.30
C VAL A 88 -3.09 2.73 -21.73
N LYS A 89 -2.85 3.98 -21.31
CA LYS A 89 -3.64 5.15 -21.73
C LYS A 89 -3.69 5.33 -23.25
N ARG A 90 -2.64 4.91 -23.97
CA ARG A 90 -2.58 5.00 -25.44
C ARG A 90 -3.36 3.89 -26.16
N ARG A 91 -3.49 2.70 -25.56
CA ARG A 91 -4.06 1.51 -26.22
C ARG A 91 -5.47 1.14 -25.77
N LEU A 92 -5.84 1.48 -24.54
CA LEU A 92 -7.10 1.07 -23.94
C LEU A 92 -7.88 2.30 -23.46
N PRO A 93 -9.21 2.34 -23.64
CA PRO A 93 -10.07 3.38 -23.10
C PRO A 93 -10.35 3.19 -21.60
N ILE A 94 -9.40 2.64 -20.84
CA ILE A 94 -9.53 2.31 -19.41
C ILE A 94 -8.39 2.96 -18.63
N ARG A 95 -8.70 3.48 -17.43
CA ARG A 95 -7.71 4.06 -16.54
C ARG A 95 -6.80 2.98 -15.95
N TRP A 96 -5.51 3.31 -15.82
CA TRP A 96 -4.51 2.42 -15.23
C TRP A 96 -4.89 1.94 -13.82
N ASP A 97 -5.35 2.86 -12.95
CA ASP A 97 -5.78 2.54 -11.58
C ASP A 97 -6.89 1.48 -11.55
N THR A 98 -7.89 1.60 -12.42
CA THR A 98 -9.01 0.64 -12.53
C THR A 98 -8.53 -0.70 -13.05
N LEU A 99 -7.65 -0.71 -14.06
CA LEU A 99 -7.06 -1.93 -14.60
C LEU A 99 -6.21 -2.64 -13.54
N LEU A 100 -5.43 -1.90 -12.75
CA LEU A 100 -4.61 -2.46 -11.69
C LEU A 100 -5.47 -3.16 -10.63
N ILE A 101 -6.57 -2.56 -10.18
CA ILE A 101 -7.51 -3.21 -9.25
C ILE A 101 -8.09 -4.49 -9.87
N ALA A 102 -8.43 -4.48 -11.15
CA ALA A 102 -8.91 -5.68 -11.84
C ALA A 102 -7.86 -6.80 -11.87
N ILE A 103 -6.60 -6.46 -12.17
CA ILE A 103 -5.48 -7.40 -12.10
C ILE A 103 -5.30 -7.93 -10.68
N GLU A 104 -5.41 -7.07 -9.67
CA GLU A 104 -5.31 -7.44 -8.26
C GLU A 104 -6.37 -8.45 -7.86
N MET A 105 -7.63 -8.18 -8.18
CA MET A 105 -8.72 -9.13 -7.92
C MET A 105 -8.49 -10.50 -8.59
N LEU A 106 -8.02 -10.51 -9.84
CA LEU A 106 -7.74 -11.77 -10.56
C LEU A 106 -6.58 -12.54 -9.93
N VAL A 107 -5.49 -11.85 -9.58
CA VAL A 107 -4.33 -12.47 -8.92
C VAL A 107 -4.72 -13.00 -7.54
N SER A 108 -5.45 -12.23 -6.74
CA SER A 108 -5.92 -12.68 -5.43
C SER A 108 -6.83 -13.90 -5.53
N LEU A 109 -7.76 -13.90 -6.49
CA LEU A 109 -8.65 -15.04 -6.73
C LEU A 109 -7.85 -16.28 -7.13
N ALA A 110 -6.90 -16.14 -8.07
CA ALA A 110 -6.03 -17.24 -8.50
C ALA A 110 -5.19 -17.81 -7.34
N LEU A 111 -4.62 -16.93 -6.50
CA LEU A 111 -3.87 -17.35 -5.32
C LEU A 111 -4.72 -18.07 -4.28
N GLY A 112 -6.03 -17.78 -4.21
CA GLY A 112 -6.98 -18.51 -3.37
C GLY A 112 -7.12 -20.00 -3.72
N PHE A 113 -6.81 -20.38 -4.97
CA PHE A 113 -6.79 -21.78 -5.41
C PHE A 113 -5.42 -22.46 -5.25
N VAL A 114 -4.38 -21.72 -4.86
CA VAL A 114 -3.03 -22.28 -4.67
C VAL A 114 -2.98 -23.04 -3.34
N PRO A 115 -2.74 -24.37 -3.34
CA PRO A 115 -2.72 -25.15 -2.11
C PRO A 115 -1.55 -24.73 -1.20
N LEU A 116 -1.71 -24.92 0.11
CA LEU A 116 -0.67 -24.59 1.10
C LEU A 116 0.62 -25.40 0.91
N SER A 117 0.55 -26.55 0.25
CA SER A 117 1.71 -27.40 -0.08
C SER A 117 2.53 -26.91 -1.27
N ALA A 118 2.02 -25.93 -2.03
CA ALA A 118 2.75 -25.36 -3.15
C ALA A 118 3.94 -24.51 -2.66
N PRO A 119 4.99 -24.32 -3.48
CA PRO A 119 6.09 -23.43 -3.15
C PRO A 119 5.59 -22.04 -2.76
N VAL A 120 5.94 -21.60 -1.54
CA VAL A 120 5.44 -20.35 -0.96
C VAL A 120 5.81 -19.12 -1.80
N GLN A 121 6.92 -19.22 -2.55
CA GLN A 121 7.45 -18.18 -3.44
C GLN A 121 6.45 -17.75 -4.51
N ILE A 122 5.56 -18.65 -4.96
CA ILE A 122 4.52 -18.33 -5.95
C ILE A 122 3.62 -17.21 -5.40
N SER A 123 3.14 -17.39 -4.16
CA SER A 123 2.30 -16.41 -3.49
C SER A 123 3.09 -15.17 -3.08
N GLN A 124 4.31 -15.35 -2.56
CA GLN A 124 5.14 -14.22 -2.12
C GLN A 124 5.46 -13.27 -3.27
N VAL A 125 5.97 -13.77 -4.40
CA VAL A 125 6.38 -12.94 -5.54
C VAL A 125 5.18 -12.19 -6.09
N ALA A 126 4.06 -12.88 -6.32
CA ALA A 126 2.84 -12.27 -6.84
C ALA A 126 2.31 -11.16 -5.91
N ILE A 127 2.22 -11.43 -4.61
CA ILE A 127 1.70 -10.47 -3.63
C ILE A 127 2.66 -9.30 -3.40
N ASN A 128 3.98 -9.54 -3.27
CA ASN A 128 4.96 -8.46 -3.13
C ASN A 128 4.96 -7.53 -4.34
N PHE A 129 4.86 -8.11 -5.53
CA PHE A 129 4.80 -7.37 -6.78
C PHE A 129 3.53 -6.49 -6.83
N ILE A 130 2.35 -7.06 -6.58
CA ILE A 130 1.10 -6.31 -6.69
C ILE A 130 0.90 -5.29 -5.58
N ALA A 131 1.32 -5.62 -4.35
CA ALA A 131 1.33 -4.69 -3.22
C ALA A 131 2.17 -3.45 -3.51
N SER A 132 3.32 -3.63 -4.16
CA SER A 132 4.17 -2.53 -4.60
C SER A 132 3.49 -1.66 -5.66
N MET A 133 2.85 -2.28 -6.65
CA MET A 133 2.11 -1.56 -7.69
C MET A 133 0.95 -0.75 -7.10
N GLN A 134 0.19 -1.34 -6.17
CA GLN A 134 -0.90 -0.69 -5.47
C GLN A 134 -0.39 0.53 -4.71
N TYR A 135 0.64 0.37 -3.86
CA TYR A 135 1.24 1.46 -3.11
C TYR A 135 1.75 2.59 -4.03
N ASN A 136 2.39 2.24 -5.14
CA ASN A 136 2.94 3.22 -6.06
C ASN A 136 1.86 3.94 -6.88
N THR A 137 0.72 3.29 -7.15
CA THR A 137 -0.38 3.85 -7.96
C THR A 137 -1.34 4.71 -7.12
N PHE A 138 -1.66 4.29 -5.90
CA PHE A 138 -2.65 4.95 -5.02
C PHE A 138 -1.97 5.78 -3.93
N ARG A 139 -1.62 7.04 -4.28
CA ARG A 139 -0.81 7.93 -3.41
C ARG A 139 -1.61 8.98 -2.63
N GLN A 140 -2.90 9.19 -2.94
CA GLN A 140 -3.74 10.19 -2.26
C GLN A 140 -5.23 9.84 -2.24
N ALA A 141 -5.90 10.18 -1.14
CA ALA A 141 -7.35 10.13 -1.03
C ALA A 141 -7.90 11.54 -0.83
N GLU A 142 -8.81 11.97 -1.70
CA GLU A 142 -9.46 13.29 -1.68
C GLU A 142 -8.47 14.46 -1.49
N GLY A 143 -7.33 14.41 -2.18
CA GLY A 143 -6.28 15.44 -2.13
C GLY A 143 -5.37 15.37 -0.89
N ILE A 144 -5.56 14.39 0.00
CA ILE A 144 -4.66 14.13 1.14
C ILE A 144 -3.72 12.97 0.77
N PRO A 145 -2.38 13.18 0.78
CA PRO A 145 -1.43 12.09 0.56
C PRO A 145 -1.59 10.97 1.59
N MET A 146 -1.77 9.74 1.13
CA MET A 146 -2.04 8.56 1.95
C MET A 146 -1.27 7.35 1.44
N ALA A 147 -1.01 6.40 2.35
CA ALA A 147 -0.35 5.14 2.01
C ALA A 147 -1.39 4.03 2.13
N THR A 148 -1.52 3.16 1.12
CA THR A 148 -2.46 2.03 1.19
C THR A 148 -1.90 0.84 1.96
N THR A 149 -0.59 0.79 2.22
CA THR A 149 0.09 -0.39 2.77
C THR A 149 0.81 -0.11 4.10
N PHE A 150 1.21 1.13 4.37
CA PHE A 150 2.06 1.48 5.52
C PHE A 150 1.28 2.18 6.64
N ALA A 151 0.90 1.41 7.67
CA ALA A 151 0.34 1.96 8.92
C ALA A 151 1.25 3.02 9.56
N THR A 152 2.58 2.85 9.45
CA THR A 152 3.58 3.81 9.96
C THR A 152 3.37 5.23 9.45
N ASN A 153 2.97 5.41 8.19
CA ASN A 153 2.68 6.74 7.66
C ASN A 153 1.48 7.37 8.37
N HIS A 154 0.41 6.60 8.60
CA HIS A 154 -0.78 7.08 9.30
C HIS A 154 -0.47 7.43 10.75
N ILE A 155 0.25 6.56 11.48
CA ILE A 155 0.70 6.82 12.86
C ILE A 155 1.51 8.13 12.93
N ARG A 156 2.47 8.31 12.01
CA ARG A 156 3.27 9.54 11.93
C ARG A 156 2.39 10.77 11.69
N GLN A 157 1.46 10.72 10.74
CA GLN A 157 0.59 11.85 10.42
C GLN A 157 -0.38 12.19 11.55
N ILE A 158 -0.85 11.19 12.30
CA ILE A 158 -1.65 11.37 13.52
C ILE A 158 -0.82 12.13 14.57
N GLY A 159 0.41 11.68 14.85
CA GLY A 159 1.30 12.37 15.80
C GLY A 159 1.55 13.85 15.42
N VAL A 160 1.81 14.12 14.14
CA VAL A 160 1.95 15.50 13.63
C VAL A 160 0.64 16.29 13.77
N GLY A 161 -0.49 15.66 13.47
CA GLY A 161 -1.82 16.28 13.59
C GLY A 161 -2.17 16.63 15.03
N LEU A 162 -1.87 15.75 15.98
CA LEU A 162 -2.04 15.99 17.42
C LEU A 162 -1.13 17.12 17.90
N ALA A 163 0.13 17.17 17.47
CA ALA A 163 1.04 18.26 17.82
C ALA A 163 0.52 19.63 17.32
N LYS A 164 -0.06 19.67 16.10
CA LYS A 164 -0.74 20.88 15.61
C LYS A 164 -1.97 21.23 16.42
N ALA A 165 -2.77 20.24 16.82
CA ALA A 165 -3.93 20.47 17.67
C ALA A 165 -3.55 21.15 18.98
N VAL A 166 -2.47 20.71 19.63
CA VAL A 166 -1.94 21.33 20.86
C VAL A 166 -1.45 22.76 20.62
N ARG A 167 -0.67 23.01 19.55
CA ARG A 167 -0.14 24.35 19.24
C ARG A 167 -1.24 25.36 18.89
N HIS A 168 -2.30 24.91 18.23
CA HIS A 168 -3.39 25.77 17.78
C HIS A 168 -4.57 25.86 18.76
N LEU A 169 -4.44 25.32 19.98
CA LEU A 169 -5.46 25.46 21.04
C LEU A 169 -5.79 26.93 21.33
N ARG A 170 -4.78 27.82 21.30
CA ARG A 170 -4.94 29.24 21.60
C ARG A 170 -5.32 30.09 20.39
N THR A 171 -4.99 29.65 19.17
CA THR A 171 -5.24 30.40 17.92
C THR A 171 -6.54 30.02 17.23
N GLY A 172 -7.16 28.89 17.62
CA GLY A 172 -8.44 28.44 17.06
C GLY A 172 -8.35 27.85 15.65
N ASP A 173 -7.16 27.74 15.05
CA ASP A 173 -6.98 27.15 13.72
C ASP A 173 -7.30 25.65 13.73
N ARG A 174 -8.26 25.25 12.90
CA ARG A 174 -8.75 23.87 12.76
C ARG A 174 -8.38 23.20 11.44
N SER A 175 -7.57 23.85 10.61
CA SER A 175 -7.15 23.36 9.28
C SER A 175 -6.56 21.94 9.29
N HIS A 176 -5.90 21.56 10.38
CA HIS A 176 -5.25 20.26 10.54
C HIS A 176 -6.20 19.11 10.92
N ARG A 177 -7.42 19.41 11.40
CA ARG A 177 -8.33 18.40 11.97
C ARG A 177 -8.82 17.40 10.93
N THR A 178 -9.17 17.87 9.73
CA THR A 178 -9.64 16.99 8.65
C THR A 178 -8.58 15.96 8.29
N LYS A 179 -7.32 16.39 8.13
CA LYS A 179 -6.21 15.49 7.83
C LYS A 179 -5.94 14.50 8.97
N LEU A 180 -5.98 14.97 10.21
CA LEU A 180 -5.81 14.12 11.40
C LEU A 180 -6.89 13.02 11.45
N LEU A 181 -8.17 13.41 11.33
CA LEU A 181 -9.30 12.48 11.38
C LEU A 181 -9.21 11.46 10.24
N GLN A 182 -8.93 11.89 9.02
CA GLN A 182 -8.79 10.98 7.89
C GLN A 182 -7.66 9.96 8.09
N HIS A 183 -6.48 10.37 8.59
CA HIS A 183 -5.41 9.39 8.88
C HIS A 183 -5.77 8.44 10.02
N PHE A 184 -6.56 8.89 11.00
CA PHE A 184 -7.07 8.07 12.09
C PHE A 184 -8.12 7.06 11.60
N GLU A 185 -9.08 7.49 10.77
CA GLU A 185 -10.08 6.63 10.12
C GLU A 185 -9.42 5.53 9.28
N MET A 186 -8.29 5.80 8.65
CA MET A 186 -7.56 4.82 7.83
C MET A 186 -6.83 3.73 8.64
N LEU A 187 -6.71 3.88 9.96
CA LEU A 187 -6.16 2.87 10.86
C LEU A 187 -7.23 2.01 11.55
N LEU A 188 -8.50 2.42 11.48
CA LEU A 188 -9.65 1.71 12.03
C LEU A 188 -10.24 0.76 10.99
#